data_AF-A0A958F0P6-F1
#
_entry.id   AF-A0A958F0P6-F1
#
_cell.length_a   1.000
_cell.length_b   1.000
_cell.length_c   1.000
_cell.angle_alpha   90.00
_cell.angle_beta   90.00
_cell.angle_gamma   90.00
#
_symmetry.space_group_name_H-M   'P 1'
#
loop_
_entity.id
_entity.type
_entity.pdbx_description
1 polymer ?
#
loop_
_entity_poly.entity_id
_entity_poly.type
_entity_poly.pdbx_seq_one_letter_code
_entity_poly.pdbx_strand_id
1 'polypeptide(L)'
;VGMVAVSLYHIGYLFATKRGFGLFKDMLPKLQDAKDLVLMMKYYLGFSKSRPAFDRFGYIEKAEYWALIWGTIVMTLTGFALWFENQSMAWFSKLFIDVCEVIHYYEAWLAFLAIVVWHIYYVIFNPDVYPMNFTWLTGKISEEEMEKEHALELERIKKAEAEDESNN
;
A
#
# COMPACT_ATOMS: atom_id res chain seq x y z
N VAL A 1 20.33 -4.45 -3.29
CA VAL A 1 20.22 -5.94 -3.20
C VAL A 1 19.21 -6.40 -2.17
N GLY A 2 19.31 -5.96 -0.90
CA GLY A 2 18.39 -6.43 0.16
C GLY A 2 16.91 -6.25 -0.17
N MET A 3 16.51 -5.06 -0.63
CA MET A 3 15.13 -4.80 -1.08
C MET A 3 14.69 -5.75 -2.20
N VAL A 4 15.52 -5.95 -3.23
CA VAL A 4 15.23 -6.88 -4.35
C VAL A 4 15.00 -8.31 -3.84
N ALA A 5 15.86 -8.79 -2.92
CA ALA A 5 15.71 -10.13 -2.36
C ALA A 5 14.40 -10.28 -1.56
N VAL A 6 14.06 -9.28 -0.74
CA VAL A 6 12.80 -9.26 0.02
C VAL A 6 11.60 -9.22 -0.93
N SER A 7 11.65 -8.42 -2.00
CA SER A 7 10.58 -8.36 -3.00
C SER A 7 10.37 -9.70 -3.70
N LEU A 8 11.45 -10.39 -4.09
CA LEU A 8 11.36 -11.73 -4.70
C LEU A 8 10.77 -12.76 -3.74
N TYR A 9 11.21 -12.74 -2.48
CA TYR A 9 10.63 -13.59 -1.43
C TYR A 9 9.13 -13.29 -1.24
N HIS A 10 8.76 -12.02 -1.19
CA HIS A 10 7.37 -11.58 -1.01
C HIS A 10 6.48 -12.05 -2.16
N ILE A 11 6.92 -11.88 -3.41
CA ILE A 11 6.23 -12.39 -4.60
C ILE A 11 6.04 -13.90 -4.49
N GLY A 12 7.10 -14.64 -4.13
CA GLY A 12 7.02 -16.08 -3.89
C GLY A 12 5.97 -16.44 -2.85
N TYR A 13 5.95 -15.75 -1.70
CA TYR A 13 4.96 -15.96 -0.65
C TYR A 13 3.52 -15.69 -1.09
N LEU A 14 3.29 -14.60 -1.85
CA LEU A 14 1.95 -14.23 -2.35
C LEU A 14 1.36 -15.31 -3.25
N PHE A 15 2.15 -15.90 -4.15
CA PHE A 15 1.67 -16.93 -5.07
C PHE A 15 1.70 -18.34 -4.49
N ALA A 16 2.58 -18.64 -3.54
CA ALA A 16 2.70 -19.96 -2.94
C ALA A 16 1.67 -20.23 -1.83
N THR A 17 1.10 -19.19 -1.21
CA THR A 17 0.19 -19.34 -0.07
C THR A 17 -1.23 -18.86 -0.40
N LYS A 18 -2.24 -19.63 0.02
CA LYS A 18 -3.66 -19.22 -0.14
C LYS A 18 -3.95 -17.90 0.58
N ARG A 19 -3.36 -17.72 1.76
CA ARG A 19 -3.47 -16.49 2.56
C ARG A 19 -2.83 -15.29 1.85
N GLY A 20 -1.61 -15.43 1.34
CA GLY A 20 -0.93 -14.38 0.60
C GLY A 20 -1.71 -13.99 -0.66
N PHE A 21 -2.19 -14.97 -1.41
CA PHE A 21 -2.98 -14.71 -2.61
C PHE A 21 -4.33 -14.03 -2.31
N GLY A 22 -4.97 -14.38 -1.18
CA GLY A 22 -6.16 -13.69 -0.69
C GLY A 22 -5.89 -12.21 -0.40
N LEU A 23 -4.83 -11.92 0.36
CA LEU A 23 -4.43 -10.54 0.68
C LEU A 23 -4.08 -9.73 -0.58
N PHE A 24 -3.40 -10.35 -1.55
CA PHE A 24 -3.12 -9.72 -2.83
C PHE A 24 -4.39 -9.33 -3.58
N LYS A 25 -5.40 -10.22 -3.60
CA LYS A 25 -6.70 -9.92 -4.21
C LYS A 25 -7.43 -8.77 -3.51
N ASP A 26 -7.33 -8.70 -2.19
CA ASP A 26 -7.95 -7.62 -1.40
C ASP A 26 -7.32 -6.26 -1.73
N MET A 27 -6.02 -6.24 -2.06
CA MET A 27 -5.26 -5.05 -2.44
C MET A 27 -5.44 -4.61 -3.91
N LEU A 28 -6.13 -5.40 -4.74
CA LEU A 28 -6.37 -5.01 -6.13
C LEU A 28 -7.26 -3.75 -6.19
N PRO A 29 -6.93 -2.75 -7.04
CA PRO A 29 -7.78 -1.59 -7.22
C PRO A 29 -9.12 -2.01 -7.84
N LYS A 30 -10.22 -1.54 -7.26
CA LYS A 30 -11.59 -1.78 -7.70
C LYS A 30 -12.23 -0.45 -8.09
N LEU A 31 -13.26 -0.51 -8.93
CA LEU A 31 -14.08 0.69 -9.24
C LEU A 31 -14.71 1.32 -7.99
N GLN A 32 -14.88 0.54 -6.92
CA GLN A 32 -15.34 1.04 -5.64
C GLN A 32 -14.34 2.02 -5.01
N ASP A 33 -13.03 1.80 -5.14
CA ASP A 33 -12.01 2.68 -4.55
C ASP A 33 -12.09 4.10 -5.14
N ALA A 34 -12.40 4.22 -6.44
CA ALA A 34 -12.61 5.52 -7.08
C ALA A 34 -13.89 6.21 -6.59
N LYS A 35 -14.98 5.45 -6.37
CA LYS A 35 -16.21 5.99 -5.78
C LYS A 35 -15.96 6.47 -4.35
N ASP A 36 -15.24 5.67 -3.58
CA ASP A 36 -14.88 5.94 -2.20
C ASP A 36 -14.03 7.21 -2.06
N LEU A 37 -13.07 7.42 -2.96
CA LEU A 37 -12.31 8.66 -3.07
C LEU A 37 -13.23 9.87 -3.35
N VAL A 38 -14.20 9.74 -4.27
CA VAL A 38 -15.16 10.82 -4.57
C VAL A 38 -16.09 11.11 -3.39
N LEU A 39 -16.57 10.07 -2.71
CA LEU A 39 -17.40 10.20 -1.52
C LEU A 39 -16.64 10.87 -0.38
N MET A 40 -15.37 10.50 -0.19
CA MET A 40 -14.50 11.11 0.81
C MET A 40 -14.22 12.59 0.48
N MET A 41 -13.97 12.93 -0.78
CA MET A 41 -13.85 14.35 -1.19
C MET A 41 -15.14 15.13 -0.93
N LYS A 42 -16.31 14.56 -1.21
CA LYS A 42 -17.60 15.20 -0.88
C LYS A 42 -17.77 15.39 0.62
N TYR A 43 -17.34 14.43 1.42
CA TYR A 43 -17.36 14.53 2.88
C TYR A 43 -16.45 15.67 3.37
N TYR A 44 -15.20 15.75 2.91
CA TYR A 44 -14.29 16.83 3.28
C TYR A 44 -14.73 18.21 2.80
N LEU A 45 -15.40 18.29 1.65
CA LEU A 45 -16.00 19.54 1.15
C LEU A 45 -17.34 19.89 1.82
N GLY A 46 -17.82 19.08 2.75
CA GLY A 46 -19.07 19.31 3.49
C GLY A 46 -20.36 19.01 2.71
N PHE A 47 -20.26 18.41 1.52
CA PHE A 47 -21.42 17.98 0.72
C PHE A 47 -22.02 16.65 1.18
N SER A 48 -21.29 15.85 1.95
CA SER A 48 -21.79 14.65 2.62
C SER A 48 -21.69 14.82 4.13
N LYS A 49 -22.71 14.35 4.87
CA LYS A 49 -22.72 14.34 6.34
C LYS A 49 -22.10 13.07 6.93
N SER A 50 -21.99 12.00 6.14
CA SER A 50 -21.43 10.71 6.57
C SER A 50 -20.09 10.44 5.89
N ARG A 51 -19.14 9.94 6.69
CA ARG A 51 -17.88 9.36 6.20
C ARG A 51 -18.22 8.05 5.45
N PRO A 52 -17.62 7.77 4.28
CA PRO A 52 -17.82 6.50 3.59
C PRO A 52 -17.29 5.33 4.44
N ALA A 53 -18.01 4.22 4.44
CA ALA A 53 -17.60 2.99 5.10
C ALA A 53 -16.63 2.23 4.20
N PHE A 54 -15.42 2.00 4.69
CA PHE A 54 -14.38 1.32 3.93
C PHE A 54 -14.37 -0.18 4.19
N ASP A 55 -13.84 -0.88 3.19
CA ASP A 55 -13.56 -2.31 3.24
C ASP A 55 -12.30 -2.60 4.09
N ARG A 56 -11.87 -3.85 4.11
CA ARG A 56 -10.63 -4.29 4.81
C ARG A 56 -9.41 -3.40 4.50
N PHE A 57 -9.29 -2.91 3.27
CA PHE A 57 -8.30 -1.92 2.89
C PHE A 57 -8.97 -0.76 2.16
N GLY A 58 -8.69 0.46 2.63
CA GLY A 58 -9.15 1.70 2.02
C GLY A 58 -8.38 2.06 0.74
N TYR A 59 -8.89 3.05 0.00
CA TYR A 59 -8.27 3.49 -1.25
C TYR A 59 -6.87 4.11 -1.04
N ILE A 60 -6.63 4.76 0.11
CA ILE A 60 -5.32 5.34 0.46
C ILE A 60 -4.29 4.23 0.68
N GLU A 61 -4.62 3.22 1.48
CA GLU A 61 -3.72 2.09 1.78
C GLU A 61 -3.36 1.32 0.51
N LYS A 62 -4.35 1.08 -0.37
CA LYS A 62 -4.10 0.48 -1.68
C LYS A 62 -3.21 1.36 -2.55
N ALA A 63 -3.44 2.68 -2.56
CA ALA A 63 -2.60 3.60 -3.33
C ALA A 63 -1.14 3.59 -2.83
N GLU A 64 -0.91 3.58 -1.52
CA GLU A 64 0.44 3.44 -0.93
C GLU A 64 1.09 2.10 -1.32
N TYR A 65 0.35 1.00 -1.24
CA TYR A 65 0.84 -0.32 -1.62
C TYR A 65 1.27 -0.38 -3.10
N TRP A 66 0.44 0.14 -4.01
CA TRP A 66 0.75 0.14 -5.43
C TRP A 66 1.84 1.14 -5.81
N ALA A 67 1.90 2.30 -5.16
CA ALA A 67 3.00 3.24 -5.32
C ALA A 67 4.33 2.61 -4.93
N LEU A 68 4.36 1.85 -3.81
CA LEU A 68 5.56 1.12 -3.38
C LEU A 68 5.96 0.03 -4.37
N ILE A 69 5.01 -0.75 -4.90
CA ILE A 69 5.31 -1.77 -5.92
C ILE A 69 5.92 -1.13 -7.16
N TRP A 70 5.29 -0.07 -7.67
CA TRP A 70 5.76 0.67 -8.84
C TRP A 70 7.18 1.20 -8.63
N GLY A 71 7.40 1.92 -7.53
CA GLY A 71 8.70 2.48 -7.20
C GLY A 71 9.77 1.39 -7.05
N THR A 72 9.44 0.25 -6.45
CA THR A 72 10.36 -0.89 -6.32
C THR A 72 10.77 -1.43 -7.69
N ILE A 73 9.83 -1.57 -8.64
CA ILE A 73 10.13 -2.04 -10.00
C ILE A 73 11.03 -1.04 -10.72
N VAL A 74 10.67 0.24 -10.73
CA VAL A 74 11.44 1.30 -11.40
C VAL A 74 12.85 1.41 -10.82
N MET A 75 12.98 1.47 -9.50
CA MET A 75 14.26 1.57 -8.81
C MET A 75 15.14 0.34 -9.02
N THR A 76 14.53 -0.86 -9.07
CA THR A 76 15.28 -2.10 -9.32
C THR A 76 15.82 -2.12 -10.74
N LEU A 77 14.99 -1.86 -11.75
CA LEU A 77 15.40 -1.92 -13.16
C LEU A 77 16.44 -0.86 -13.51
N THR A 78 16.18 0.39 -13.15
CA THR A 78 17.12 1.49 -13.41
C THR A 78 18.39 1.34 -12.57
N GLY A 79 18.27 0.89 -11.31
CA GLY A 79 19.42 0.64 -10.45
C GLY A 79 20.32 -0.47 -10.97
N PHE A 80 19.76 -1.55 -11.54
CA PHE A 80 20.56 -2.61 -12.16
C PHE A 80 21.26 -2.13 -13.44
N ALA A 81 20.60 -1.32 -14.26
CA ALA A 81 21.20 -0.74 -15.46
C ALA A 81 22.41 0.13 -15.11
N LEU A 82 22.30 0.96 -14.07
CA LEU A 82 23.36 1.85 -13.60
C LEU A 82 24.46 1.11 -12.83
N TRP A 83 24.12 0.06 -12.09
CA TRP A 83 25.12 -0.72 -11.35
C TRP A 83 26.05 -1.48 -12.31
N PHE A 84 25.51 -2.10 -13.36
CA PHE A 84 26.31 -2.80 -14.37
C PHE A 84 26.55 -1.95 -15.61
N GLU A 85 26.93 -0.68 -15.42
CA GLU A 85 27.01 0.33 -16.48
C GLU A 85 27.79 -0.14 -17.72
N ASN A 86 28.97 -0.75 -17.53
CA ASN A 86 29.79 -1.25 -18.65
C ASN A 86 29.09 -2.33 -19.48
N GLN A 87 28.38 -3.25 -18.83
CA GLN A 87 27.61 -4.28 -19.51
C GLN A 87 26.35 -3.69 -20.15
N SER A 88 25.67 -2.78 -19.44
CA SER A 88 24.51 -2.08 -19.95
C SER A 88 24.85 -1.25 -21.19
N MET A 89 25.97 -0.53 -21.22
CA MET A 89 26.46 0.21 -22.39
C MET A 89 26.88 -0.69 -23.56
N ALA A 90 27.24 -1.95 -23.29
CA ALA A 90 27.51 -2.91 -24.36
C ALA A 90 26.22 -3.37 -25.06
N TRP A 91 25.07 -3.33 -24.37
CA TRP A 91 23.77 -3.76 -24.89
C TRP A 91 22.84 -2.61 -25.28
N PHE A 92 23.02 -1.43 -24.69
CA PHE A 92 22.17 -0.27 -24.82
C PHE A 92 22.98 1.00 -25.15
N SER A 93 22.31 2.03 -25.66
CA SER A 93 22.94 3.31 -26.00
C SER A 93 23.23 4.16 -24.75
N LYS A 94 24.14 5.13 -24.88
CA LYS A 94 24.38 6.13 -23.82
C LYS A 94 23.08 6.84 -23.39
N LEU A 95 22.21 7.16 -24.35
CA LEU A 95 20.93 7.80 -24.07
C LEU A 95 20.07 6.96 -23.11
N PHE A 96 20.09 5.64 -23.24
CA PHE A 96 19.36 4.75 -22.33
C PHE A 96 19.88 4.87 -20.90
N ILE A 97 21.20 4.90 -20.72
CA ILE A 97 21.83 5.05 -19.40
C ILE A 97 21.52 6.42 -18.79
N ASP A 98 21.65 7.50 -19.57
CA ASP A 98 21.32 8.86 -19.13
C ASP A 98 19.84 8.95 -18.69
N VAL A 99 18.92 8.30 -19.42
CA VAL A 99 17.49 8.24 -19.05
C VAL A 99 17.28 7.42 -17.77
N CYS A 100 17.94 6.27 -17.63
CA CYS A 100 17.88 5.49 -16.40
C CYS A 100 18.37 6.28 -15.19
N GLU A 101 19.45 7.04 -15.32
CA GLU A 101 20.00 7.90 -14.26
C GLU A 101 18.97 8.94 -13.81
N VAL A 102 18.38 9.67 -14.77
CA VAL A 102 17.37 10.70 -14.49
C VAL A 102 16.14 10.10 -13.81
N ILE A 103 15.61 8.99 -14.32
CA ILE A 103 14.45 8.33 -13.73
C ILE A 103 14.77 7.83 -12.32
N HIS A 104 15.91 7.15 -12.14
CA HIS A 104 16.31 6.63 -10.83
C HIS A 104 16.45 7.75 -9.80
N TYR A 105 17.07 8.86 -10.19
CA TYR A 105 17.27 10.01 -9.32
C TYR A 105 15.95 10.63 -8.86
N TYR A 106 15.03 10.90 -9.79
CA TYR A 106 13.75 11.52 -9.44
C TYR A 106 12.83 10.56 -8.68
N GLU A 107 12.82 9.28 -9.03
CA GLU A 107 12.06 8.28 -8.29
C GLU A 107 12.59 8.10 -6.86
N ALA A 108 13.92 8.15 -6.65
CA ALA A 108 14.52 8.11 -5.32
C ALA A 108 14.05 9.29 -4.44
N TRP A 109 14.00 10.50 -5.00
CA TRP A 109 13.47 11.67 -4.30
C TRP A 109 11.98 11.56 -4.01
N LEU A 110 11.19 11.11 -5.00
CA LEU A 110 9.77 10.89 -4.84
C LEU A 110 9.50 9.88 -3.73
N ALA A 111 10.17 8.73 -3.74
CA ALA A 111 10.03 7.68 -2.73
C ALA A 111 10.46 8.17 -1.34
N PHE A 112 11.59 8.88 -1.24
CA PHE A 112 12.05 9.45 0.04
C PHE A 112 11.02 10.43 0.61
N LEU A 113 10.52 11.37 -0.20
CA LEU A 113 9.54 12.35 0.25
C LEU A 113 8.18 11.72 0.57
N ALA A 114 7.74 10.72 -0.20
CA ALA A 114 6.53 9.96 0.09
C ALA A 114 6.63 9.25 1.46
N ILE A 115 7.77 8.66 1.79
CA ILE A 115 7.96 8.04 3.10
C ILE A 115 7.97 9.10 4.21
N VAL A 116 8.77 10.16 4.06
CA VAL A 116 9.00 11.14 5.13
C VAL A 116 7.77 12.02 5.39
N VAL A 117 7.11 12.50 4.34
CA VAL A 117 6.00 13.45 4.47
C VAL A 117 4.68 12.71 4.63
N TRP A 118 4.42 11.73 3.76
CA TRP A 118 3.11 11.08 3.72
C TRP A 118 3.04 9.91 4.71
N HIS A 119 3.88 8.89 4.53
CA HIS A 119 3.78 7.65 5.31
C HIS A 119 4.03 7.86 6.81
N ILE A 120 5.11 8.57 7.18
CA ILE A 120 5.41 8.87 8.59
C ILE A 120 4.30 9.71 9.22
N TYR A 121 3.70 10.65 8.48
CA TYR A 121 2.58 11.43 9.01
C TYR A 121 1.40 10.53 9.36
N TYR A 122 0.95 9.68 8.42
CA TYR A 122 -0.20 8.81 8.66
C TYR A 122 0.01 7.78 9.77
N VAL A 123 1.23 7.26 9.91
CA VAL A 123 1.52 6.18 10.87
C VAL A 123 1.85 6.71 12.28
N ILE A 124 2.46 7.91 12.39
CA ILE A 124 2.98 8.45 13.67
C ILE A 124 2.24 9.71 14.10
N PHE A 125 2.06 10.68 13.19
CA PHE A 125 1.61 12.03 13.53
C PHE A 125 0.11 12.27 13.31
N ASN A 126 -0.63 11.31 12.77
CA ASN A 126 -2.08 11.38 12.69
C ASN A 126 -2.67 11.39 14.12
N PRO A 127 -3.45 12.42 14.51
CA PRO A 127 -4.06 12.51 15.83
C PRO A 127 -4.90 11.30 16.24
N ASP A 128 -5.50 10.59 15.27
CA ASP A 128 -6.37 9.44 15.54
C ASP A 128 -5.58 8.21 16.04
N VAL A 129 -4.28 8.11 15.71
CA VAL A 129 -3.42 6.97 16.04
C VAL A 129 -2.14 7.39 16.79
N TYR A 130 -2.06 8.63 17.26
CA TYR A 130 -0.90 9.15 17.96
C TYR A 130 -0.64 8.37 19.27
N PRO A 131 0.62 8.00 19.59
CA PRO A 131 1.87 8.37 18.92
C PRO A 131 2.28 7.45 17.75
N MET A 132 1.61 6.32 17.57
CA MET A 132 1.85 5.38 16.47
C MET A 132 0.76 4.32 16.42
N ASN A 133 0.34 3.91 15.22
CA ASN A 133 -0.45 2.69 15.06
C ASN A 133 0.45 1.44 15.25
N PHE A 134 0.19 0.64 16.28
CA PHE A 134 0.98 -0.57 16.59
C PHE A 134 0.49 -1.86 15.91
N THR A 135 -0.53 -1.78 15.04
CA THR A 135 -1.10 -2.95 14.34
C THR A 135 -0.05 -3.70 13.53
N TRP A 136 0.93 -3.01 12.95
CA TRP A 136 2.02 -3.65 12.21
C TRP A 136 2.92 -4.55 13.09
N LEU A 137 2.95 -4.31 14.41
CA LEU A 137 3.74 -5.08 15.38
C LEU A 137 2.89 -6.14 16.11
N THR A 138 1.70 -5.76 16.56
CA THR A 138 0.83 -6.64 17.38
C THR A 138 -0.12 -7.48 16.55
N GLY A 139 -0.42 -7.05 15.33
CA GLY A 139 -1.46 -7.63 14.48
C GLY A 139 -2.88 -7.42 15.01
N LYS A 140 -3.08 -6.52 15.99
CA LYS A 140 -4.37 -6.28 16.64
C LYS A 140 -4.78 -4.82 16.49
N ILE A 141 -6.08 -4.61 16.26
CA ILE A 141 -6.74 -3.31 16.17
C ILE A 141 -7.89 -3.27 17.19
N SER A 142 -8.18 -2.10 17.76
CA SER A 142 -9.34 -1.94 18.64
C SER A 142 -10.64 -1.94 17.85
N GLU A 143 -11.75 -2.36 18.45
CA GLU A 143 -13.05 -2.39 17.78
C GLU A 143 -13.49 -0.99 17.32
N GLU A 144 -13.28 0.04 18.15
CA GLU A 144 -13.62 1.43 17.82
C GLU A 144 -12.82 1.95 16.61
N GLU A 145 -11.51 1.65 16.56
CA GLU A 145 -10.66 2.03 15.44
C GLU A 145 -11.04 1.27 14.16
N MET A 146 -11.38 -0.01 14.30
CA MET A 146 -11.86 -0.83 13.19
C MET A 146 -13.21 -0.36 12.65
N GLU A 147 -14.11 0.11 13.51
CA GLU A 147 -15.38 0.71 13.09
C GLU A 147 -15.18 2.01 12.31
N LYS A 148 -14.17 2.81 12.68
CA LYS A 148 -13.87 4.09 12.00
C LYS A 148 -13.16 3.90 10.65
N GLU A 149 -12.18 3.00 10.59
CA GLU A 149 -11.31 2.85 9.42
C GLU A 149 -11.71 1.67 8.50
N HIS A 150 -12.33 0.62 9.04
CA HIS A 150 -12.61 -0.64 8.33
C HIS A 150 -14.02 -1.19 8.64
N ALA A 151 -15.03 -0.31 8.68
CA ALA A 151 -16.39 -0.64 9.11
C ALA A 151 -16.99 -1.88 8.44
N LEU A 152 -16.78 -2.08 7.13
CA LEU A 152 -17.35 -3.21 6.39
C LEU A 152 -16.65 -4.54 6.73
N GLU A 153 -15.38 -4.51 7.13
CA GLU A 153 -14.69 -5.71 7.63
C GLU A 153 -15.22 -6.07 9.03
N LEU A 154 -15.42 -5.07 9.89
CA LEU A 154 -15.98 -5.30 11.23
C LEU A 154 -17.39 -5.91 11.15
N GLU A 155 -18.24 -5.42 10.25
CA GLU A 155 -19.58 -5.97 10.02
C GLU A 155 -19.53 -7.45 9.61
N ARG A 156 -18.61 -7.83 8.73
CA ARG A 156 -18.43 -9.22 8.31
C ARG A 156 -17.93 -10.13 9.44
N ILE A 157 -17.02 -9.64 10.28
CA ILE A 157 -16.53 -10.39 11.44
C ILE A 157 -17.66 -10.64 12.42
N LYS A 158 -18.41 -9.60 12.81
CA LYS A 158 -19.56 -9.73 13.73
C LYS A 158 -20.62 -10.67 13.20
N LYS A 159 -20.88 -10.62 11.88
CA LYS A 159 -21.83 -11.53 11.24
C LYS A 159 -21.36 -12.98 11.31
N ALA A 160 -20.09 -13.24 11.05
CA ALA A 160 -19.52 -14.59 11.14
C ALA A 160 -19.55 -15.13 12.58
N GLU A 161 -19.21 -14.30 13.57
CA GLU A 161 -19.28 -14.65 14.99
C GLU A 161 -20.71 -15.02 15.42
N ALA A 162 -21.71 -14.24 15.00
CA ALA A 162 -23.12 -14.53 15.28
C ALA A 162 -23.61 -15.83 14.61
N GLU A 163 -23.14 -16.12 13.39
CA GLU A 163 -23.45 -17.39 12.71
C GLU A 163 -22.84 -18.58 13.43
N ASP A 164 -21.58 -18.48 13.89
CA ASP A 164 -20.90 -19.52 14.66
C ASP A 164 -21.56 -19.76 16.03
N GLU A 165 -21.97 -18.71 16.74
CA GLU A 165 -22.74 -18.81 17.99
C GLU A 165 -24.11 -19.46 17.79
N SER A 166 -24.76 -19.23 16.64
CA SER A 166 -26.06 -19.83 16.33
C SER A 166 -25.98 -21.32 15.94
N ASN A 167 -24.82 -21.78 15.48
CA ASN A 167 -24.59 -23.14 15.00
C ASN A 167 -24.04 -24.09 16.08
N ASN A 168 -23.78 -23.59 17.29
CA ASN A 168 -23.17 -24.31 18.41
C ASN A 168 -24.15 -24.43 19.59
#